data_AF-A0A6J7UU91-F1
#
_entry.id   AF-A0A6J7UU91-F1
#
_cell.length_a   1.000
_cell.length_b   1.000
_cell.length_c   1.000
_cell.angle_alpha   90.00
_cell.angle_beta   90.00
_cell.angle_gamma   90.00
#
_symmetry.space_group_name_H-M   'P 1'
#
loop_
_entity.id
_entity.type
_entity.pdbx_description
1 polymer ?
#
loop_
_entity_poly.entity_id
_entity_poly.type
_entity_poly.pdbx_seq_one_letter_code
_entity_poly.pdbx_strand_id
1 'polypeptide(L)' 'MEIKENRRKVVEAFRNALSRDKTRSQVFDISELGLVEMTRKRIGEGLLQSFATQCPHCVGRGVGINTGLLD' A
#
# COMPACT_ATOMS: atom_id res chain seq x y z
N MET A 1 -1.32 -11.49 13.83
CA MET A 1 0.05 -12.05 14.00
C MET A 1 0.40 -11.94 15.47
N GLU A 2 0.12 -13.01 16.24
CA GLU A 2 0.22 -13.00 17.71
C GLU A 2 1.67 -13.02 18.21
N ILE A 3 2.55 -13.70 17.47
CA ILE A 3 3.97 -13.81 17.84
C ILE A 3 4.71 -12.55 17.39
N LYS A 4 5.14 -11.71 18.35
CA LYS A 4 5.89 -10.47 18.08
C LYS A 4 7.14 -10.70 17.24
N GLU A 5 7.84 -11.81 17.45
CA GLU A 5 9.02 -12.17 16.68
C GLU A 5 8.73 -12.37 15.18
N ASN A 6 7.54 -12.87 14.83
CA ASN A 6 7.14 -12.98 13.42
C ASN A 6 6.96 -11.61 12.78
N ARG A 7 6.38 -10.63 13.52
CA ARG A 7 6.26 -9.25 13.04
C ARG A 7 7.65 -8.66 12.74
N ARG A 8 8.62 -8.87 13.64
CA ARG A 8 10.00 -8.40 13.46
C ARG A 8 10.65 -9.00 12.20
N LYS A 9 10.54 -10.32 12.02
CA LYS A 9 11.09 -11.02 10.85
C LYS A 9 10.49 -10.50 9.53
N VAL A 10 9.19 -10.22 9.49
CA VAL A 10 8.52 -9.66 8.30
C VAL A 10 9.06 -8.27 7.98
N VAL A 11 9.16 -7.38 8.97
CA VAL A 11 9.68 -6.02 8.76
C VAL A 11 11.15 -6.04 8.35
N GLU A 12 11.97 -6.91 8.95
CA GLU A 12 13.37 -7.08 8.58
C GLU A 12 13.52 -7.58 7.13
N ALA A 13 12.77 -8.60 6.75
CA ALA A 13 12.73 -9.08 5.36
C ALA A 13 12.30 -7.97 4.39
N PHE A 14 11.31 -7.15 4.78
CA PHE A 14 10.83 -6.06 3.96
C PHE A 14 11.88 -4.94 3.78
N ARG A 15 12.55 -4.54 4.86
CA ARG A 15 13.69 -3.59 4.80
C ARG A 15 14.82 -4.12 3.92
N ASN A 16 15.16 -5.41 4.05
CA ASN A 16 16.18 -6.06 3.23
C ASN A 16 15.81 -6.07 1.74
N ALA A 17 14.55 -6.35 1.40
CA ALA A 17 14.09 -6.29 0.01
C ALA A 17 14.19 -4.87 -0.57
N LEU A 18 13.85 -3.84 0.22
CA LEU A 18 13.92 -2.44 -0.19
C LEU A 18 15.35 -1.86 -0.21
N SER A 19 16.34 -2.53 0.39
CA SER A 19 17.75 -2.08 0.37
C SER A 19 18.34 -1.91 -1.04
N ARG A 20 17.75 -2.61 -2.04
CA ARG A 20 18.16 -2.55 -3.45
C ARG A 20 17.54 -1.37 -4.19
N ASP A 21 16.51 -0.73 -3.63
CA ASP A 21 15.88 0.44 -4.22
C ASP A 21 16.79 1.66 -4.02
N LYS A 22 17.17 2.30 -5.13
CA LYS A 22 18.03 3.49 -5.12
C LYS A 22 17.31 4.73 -4.59
N THR A 23 15.98 4.70 -4.49
CA THR A 23 15.19 5.79 -3.93
C THR A 23 15.11 5.68 -2.42
N ARG A 24 15.19 6.82 -1.72
CA ARG A 24 15.08 6.84 -0.25
C ARG A 24 13.71 6.27 0.16
N SER A 25 13.75 5.23 0.96
CA SER A 25 12.58 4.63 1.60
C SER A 25 12.73 4.64 3.12
N GLN A 26 11.61 4.66 3.84
CA GLN A 26 11.56 4.51 5.29
C GLN A 26 10.43 3.55 5.62
N VAL A 27 10.70 2.57 6.49
CA VAL A 27 9.75 1.53 6.89
C VAL A 27 9.65 1.51 8.40
N PHE A 28 8.44 1.72 8.92
CA PHE A 28 8.14 1.64 10.35
C PHE A 28 7.83 0.20 10.77
N ASP A 29 7.71 -0.05 12.06
CA ASP A 29 7.32 -1.37 12.56
C ASP A 29 5.81 -1.60 12.34
N ILE A 30 5.37 -2.86 12.45
CA ILE A 30 3.95 -3.22 12.34
C ILE A 30 3.22 -2.72 13.59
N SER A 31 2.23 -1.85 13.37
CA SER A 31 1.33 -1.32 14.41
C SER A 31 0.48 -2.41 15.06
N GLU A 32 -0.19 -2.08 16.17
CA GLU A 32 -1.12 -3.01 16.83
C GLU A 32 -2.37 -3.34 16.00
N LEU A 33 -2.72 -2.49 15.02
CA LEU A 33 -3.75 -2.79 14.02
C LEU A 33 -3.27 -3.77 12.94
N GLY A 34 -1.99 -4.18 12.98
CA GLY A 34 -1.39 -5.07 12.00
C GLY A 34 -0.95 -4.38 10.71
N LEU A 35 -0.96 -3.04 10.67
CA LEU A 35 -0.52 -2.24 9.51
C LEU A 35 0.96 -1.89 9.59
N VAL A 36 1.65 -1.91 8.45
CA VAL A 36 3.00 -1.36 8.30
C VAL A 36 2.92 -0.07 7.49
N GLU A 37 3.53 0.99 8.03
CA GLU A 37 3.64 2.27 7.33
C GLU A 37 5.01 2.38 6.66
N MET A 38 5.03 2.99 5.48
CA MET A 38 6.28 3.29 4.80
C MET A 38 6.18 4.58 3.98
N THR A 39 7.31 5.20 3.74
CA THR A 39 7.45 6.26 2.74
C THR A 39 8.48 5.84 1.70
N ARG A 40 8.28 6.31 0.46
CA ARG A 40 9.23 6.16 -0.65
C ARG A 40 9.31 7.49 -1.39
N LYS A 41 10.52 7.99 -1.61
CA LYS A 41 10.74 9.24 -2.34
C LYS A 41 10.19 9.12 -3.76
N ARG A 42 9.31 10.03 -4.15
CA ARG A 42 8.83 10.13 -5.53
C ARG A 42 9.94 10.68 -6.42
N ILE A 43 10.28 9.95 -7.48
CA ILE A 43 11.29 10.34 -8.47
C ILE A 43 10.70 10.71 -9.83
N GLY A 44 9.40 10.47 -10.03
CA GLY A 44 8.70 10.73 -11.28
C GLY A 44 7.21 10.43 -11.15
N GLU A 45 6.52 10.39 -12.28
CA GLU A 45 5.14 9.89 -12.34
C GLU A 45 5.09 8.39 -12.07
N GLY A 46 4.05 7.96 -11.33
CA GLY A 46 3.83 6.55 -11.07
C GLY A 46 3.11 5.89 -12.26
N LEU A 47 3.23 4.56 -12.38
CA LEU A 47 2.62 3.81 -13.49
C LEU A 47 1.12 4.09 -13.64
N LEU A 48 0.39 4.21 -12.52
CA LEU A 48 -1.05 4.52 -12.55
C LEU A 48 -1.33 5.86 -13.23
N GLN A 49 -0.48 6.86 -13.00
CA GLN A 49 -0.63 8.17 -13.61
C GLN A 49 -0.30 8.14 -15.11
N SER A 50 0.72 7.37 -15.49
CA SER A 50 1.22 7.33 -16.87
C SER A 50 0.42 6.39 -17.79
N PHE A 51 -0.25 5.37 -17.23
CA PHE A 51 -0.85 4.28 -18.02
C PHE A 51 -2.34 4.03 -17.72
N ALA A 52 -2.96 4.79 -16.82
CA ALA A 52 -4.38 4.61 -16.53
C ALA A 52 -5.16 5.92 -16.65
N THR A 53 -6.45 5.77 -16.95
CA THR A 53 -7.44 6.84 -16.86
C THR A 53 -8.45 6.51 -15.76
N GLN A 54 -9.15 7.52 -15.26
CA GLN A 54 -10.16 7.32 -14.23
C GLN A 54 -11.34 6.51 -14.78
N CYS A 55 -11.78 5.49 -14.04
CA CYS A 55 -12.93 4.68 -14.45
C CYS A 55 -14.19 5.55 -14.58
N PRO A 56 -14.89 5.55 -15.72
CA PRO A 56 -16.05 6.43 -15.94
C PRO A 56 -17.26 6.04 -15.10
N HIS A 57 -17.35 4.77 -14.66
CA HIS A 57 -18.51 4.27 -13.92
C HIS A 57 -18.45 4.59 -12.42
N CYS A 58 -17.30 4.36 -11.79
CA CYS A 58 -17.13 4.56 -10.35
C CYS A 58 -16.28 5.80 -10.01
N VAL A 59 -15.71 6.47 -11.02
CA VAL A 59 -14.89 7.69 -10.84
C VAL A 59 -13.71 7.42 -9.90
N GLY A 60 -13.10 6.23 -10.01
CA GLY A 60 -11.99 5.79 -9.16
C GLY A 60 -12.36 5.37 -7.73
N ARG A 61 -13.65 5.39 -7.37
CA ARG A 61 -14.14 5.01 -6.03
C ARG A 61 -14.10 3.50 -5.78
N GLY A 62 -14.11 2.70 -6.84
CA GLY A 62 -13.99 1.23 -6.76
C GLY A 62 -15.24 0.50 -6.26
N VAL A 63 -16.38 1.19 -6.13
CA VAL A 63 -17.65 0.61 -5.66
C VAL A 63 -18.79 0.96 -6.60
N GLY A 64 -19.61 -0.05 -6.92
CA GLY A 64 -20.93 0.11 -7.54
C GLY A 64 -21.99 -0.34 -6.54
N ILE A 65 -23.01 0.48 -6.30
CA ILE A 65 -24.05 0.18 -5.31
C ILE A 65 -25.28 -0.34 -6.04
N ASN A 66 -25.88 -1.40 -5.51
CA ASN A 66 -27.14 -1.94 -5.98
C ASN A 66 -28.29 -1.16 -5.34
N THR A 67 -28.99 -0.38 -6.15
CA THR A 67 -30.09 0.47 -5.72
C THR A 67 -31.34 -0.32 -5.34
N GLY A 68 -31.51 -1.56 -5.81
CA GLY A 68 -32.64 -2.42 -5.44
C GLY A 68 -32.56 -2.99 -4.02
N LEU A 69 -31.51 -2.65 -3.25
CA LEU A 69 -31.35 -3.01 -1.83
C LEU A 69 -31.65 -1.84 -0.88
N LEU A 70 -32.03 -0.68 -1.43
CA LEU A 70 -32.40 0.50 -0.64
C LEU A 70 -33.91 0.63 -0.45
N ASP A 71 -34.69 -0.29 -1.02
CA ASP A 71 -36.16 -0.39 -0.89
C ASP A 71 -36.54 -1.52 0.07
#